data_AF-A0AAD0F2T5-F1
#
_entry.id   AF-A0AAD0F2T5-F1
#
_cell.length_a   1.000
_cell.length_b   1.000
_cell.length_c   1.000
_cell.angle_alpha   90.00
_cell.angle_beta   90.00
_cell.angle_gamma   90.00
#
_symmetry.space_group_name_H-M   'P 1'
#
loop_
_entity.id
_entity.type
_entity.pdbx_description
1 polymer ?
#
loop_
_entity_poly.entity_id
_entity_poly.type
_entity_poly.pdbx_seq_one_letter_code
_entity_poly.pdbx_strand_id
1 'polypeptide(L)'
;MFIAILLINACTNTSVPFNEVESSLNQKYISLSNEYYRMLENPIVEKDRRAVLNKFESFRTEVRDIKKTRKKATSNELRVLNSFIDKASINIQYLNDLAE
;
A
#
# COMPACT_ATOMS: atom_id res chain seq x y z
N MET A 1 17.43 -10.94 37.27
CA MET A 1 16.52 -9.80 37.03
C MET A 1 17.30 -8.74 36.27
N PHE A 2 17.01 -8.57 34.98
CA PHE A 2 17.29 -7.36 34.19
C PHE A 2 16.43 -7.49 32.92
N ILE A 3 15.15 -7.11 33.04
CA ILE A 3 14.29 -6.94 31.87
C ILE A 3 14.64 -5.56 31.32
N ALA A 4 15.49 -5.53 30.30
CA ALA A 4 15.69 -4.33 29.51
C ALA A 4 14.42 -4.10 28.68
N ILE A 5 13.47 -3.38 29.27
CA ILE A 5 12.36 -2.78 28.53
C ILE A 5 13.00 -1.70 27.65
N LEU A 6 13.31 -2.06 26.41
CA LEU A 6 13.64 -1.08 25.37
C LEU A 6 12.35 -0.35 24.98
N LEU A 7 12.00 0.63 25.80
CA LEU A 7 11.18 1.78 25.40
C LEU A 7 12.00 2.59 24.39
N ILE A 8 12.06 2.15 23.14
CA ILE A 8 12.44 3.05 22.04
C ILE A 8 11.17 3.79 21.61
N ASN A 9 10.75 4.73 22.45
CA ASN A 9 10.06 5.92 21.95
C ASN A 9 11.11 7.01 21.82
N ALA A 10 11.96 6.87 20.81
CA ALA A 10 12.87 7.92 20.36
C ALA A 10 12.54 8.14 18.89
N CYS A 11 12.24 9.40 18.56
CA CYS A 11 12.05 9.90 17.21
C CYS A 11 13.13 9.35 16.26
N THR A 12 12.85 8.26 15.54
CA THR A 12 13.71 7.81 14.46
C THR A 12 13.38 8.66 13.24
N ASN A 13 13.93 9.88 13.21
CA ASN A 13 14.27 10.60 11.99
C ASN A 13 15.39 9.85 11.23
N THR A 14 15.28 8.55 11.08
CA THR A 14 15.96 7.82 10.02
C THR A 14 15.03 7.91 8.83
N SER A 15 15.29 8.88 7.94
CA SER A 15 14.64 8.91 6.64
C SER A 15 14.99 7.60 5.94
N VAL A 16 14.11 6.60 6.03
CA VAL A 16 14.25 5.35 5.28
C VAL A 16 14.52 5.75 3.83
N PRO A 17 15.58 5.23 3.20
CA PRO A 17 15.90 5.53 1.81
C PRO A 17 14.68 5.32 0.89
N PHE A 18 14.55 6.14 -0.15
CA PHE A 18 13.38 6.05 -1.03
C PHE A 18 13.27 4.71 -1.75
N ASN A 19 14.40 4.18 -2.22
CA ASN A 19 14.49 2.87 -2.86
C ASN A 19 13.95 1.73 -1.98
N GLU A 20 14.20 1.75 -0.67
CA GLU A 20 13.67 0.74 0.25
C GLU A 20 12.14 0.84 0.37
N VAL A 21 11.61 2.06 0.44
CA VAL A 21 10.17 2.29 0.45
C VAL A 21 9.53 1.89 -0.87
N GLU A 22 10.14 2.24 -2.00
CA GLU A 22 9.67 1.84 -3.33
C GLU A 22 9.65 0.32 -3.48
N SER A 23 10.72 -0.37 -3.07
CA SER A 23 10.79 -1.83 -3.10
C SER A 23 9.70 -2.46 -2.24
N SER A 24 9.48 -1.96 -1.03
CA SER A 24 8.43 -2.44 -0.13
C SER A 24 7.03 -2.24 -0.72
N LEU A 25 6.74 -1.05 -1.25
CA LEU A 25 5.46 -0.75 -1.90
C LEU A 25 5.24 -1.60 -3.14
N ASN A 26 6.29 -1.86 -3.93
CA ASN A 26 6.23 -2.72 -5.10
C ASN A 26 5.90 -4.17 -4.71
N GLN A 27 6.58 -4.72 -3.71
CA GLN A 27 6.31 -6.08 -3.22
C GLN A 27 4.88 -6.22 -2.70
N LYS A 28 4.41 -5.24 -1.89
CA LYS A 28 3.02 -5.20 -1.44
C LYS A 28 2.05 -5.18 -2.62
N TYR A 29 2.23 -4.24 -3.55
CA TYR A 29 1.36 -4.10 -4.71
C TYR A 29 1.31 -5.35 -5.59
N ILE A 30 2.44 -6.04 -5.79
CA ILE A 30 2.49 -7.32 -6.53
C ILE A 30 1.67 -8.39 -5.80
N SER A 31 1.84 -8.54 -4.47
CA SER A 31 1.04 -9.49 -3.69
C SER A 31 -0.45 -9.21 -3.81
N LEU A 32 -0.86 -7.95 -3.61
CA LEU A 32 -2.24 -7.49 -3.76
C LEU A 32 -2.80 -7.77 -5.17
N SER A 33 -2.00 -7.50 -6.21
CA SER A 33 -2.40 -7.73 -7.60
C SER A 33 -2.58 -9.22 -7.89
N ASN A 34 -1.72 -10.09 -7.36
CA ASN A 34 -1.86 -11.53 -7.50
C ASN A 34 -3.12 -12.06 -6.81
N GLU A 35 -3.44 -11.55 -5.62
CA GLU A 35 -4.70 -11.89 -4.94
C GLU A 35 -5.91 -11.43 -5.73
N TYR A 36 -5.87 -10.22 -6.30
CA TYR A 36 -6.91 -9.71 -7.19
C TYR A 36 -7.12 -10.62 -8.41
N TYR A 37 -6.04 -10.98 -9.13
CA TYR A 37 -6.17 -11.85 -10.30
C TYR A 37 -6.71 -13.24 -9.96
N ARG A 38 -6.26 -13.85 -8.85
CA ARG A 38 -6.80 -15.15 -8.39
C ARG A 38 -8.29 -15.10 -8.06
N MET A 39 -8.76 -13.97 -7.53
CA MET A 39 -10.18 -13.77 -7.28
C MET A 39 -10.97 -13.74 -8.60
N LEU A 40 -10.43 -13.10 -9.65
CA LEU A 40 -11.06 -13.04 -10.98
C LEU A 40 -11.05 -14.38 -11.74
N GLU A 41 -10.20 -15.33 -11.36
CA GLU A 41 -10.16 -16.68 -11.94
C GLU A 41 -11.40 -17.53 -11.60
N ASN A 42 -12.21 -17.11 -10.62
CA ASN A 42 -13.38 -17.82 -10.13
C ASN A 42 -14.63 -16.92 -10.23
N PRO A 43 -15.86 -17.49 -10.14
CA PRO A 43 -17.07 -16.68 -9.99
C PRO A 43 -16.93 -15.69 -8.82
N ILE A 44 -17.34 -14.44 -9.04
CA ILE A 44 -17.12 -13.37 -8.07
C ILE A 44 -17.95 -13.63 -6.82
N VAL A 45 -17.26 -13.80 -5.69
CA VAL A 45 -17.88 -13.87 -4.36
C VAL A 45 -17.76 -12.51 -3.71
N GLU A 46 -18.90 -11.89 -3.36
CA GLU A 46 -18.95 -10.52 -2.81
C GLU A 46 -18.06 -10.34 -1.58
N LYS A 47 -17.99 -11.35 -0.71
CA LYS A 47 -17.11 -11.34 0.46
C LYS A 47 -15.63 -11.21 0.09
N ASP A 48 -15.19 -11.95 -0.93
CA ASP A 48 -13.79 -11.97 -1.36
C ASP A 48 -13.45 -10.69 -2.12
N ARG A 49 -14.38 -10.20 -2.96
CA ARG A 49 -14.29 -8.89 -3.61
C ARG A 49 -14.11 -7.76 -2.61
N ARG A 50 -14.94 -7.70 -1.56
CA ARG A 50 -14.82 -6.71 -0.48
C ARG A 50 -13.49 -6.84 0.27
N ALA A 51 -13.02 -8.06 0.50
CA ALA A 51 -11.73 -8.27 1.15
C ALA A 51 -10.57 -7.71 0.32
N VAL A 52 -10.54 -7.96 -0.99
CA VAL A 52 -9.52 -7.41 -1.90
C VAL A 52 -9.65 -5.88 -2.03
N LEU A 53 -10.87 -5.35 -2.11
CA LEU A 53 -11.15 -3.91 -2.11
C LEU A 53 -10.55 -3.22 -0.89
N ASN A 54 -10.86 -3.70 0.32
CA ASN A 54 -10.37 -3.12 1.56
C ASN A 54 -8.83 -3.12 1.64
N LYS A 55 -8.18 -4.15 1.07
CA LYS A 55 -6.72 -4.23 1.00
C LYS A 55 -6.15 -3.15 0.06
N PHE A 56 -6.74 -2.92 -1.12
CA PHE A 56 -6.31 -1.82 -2.00
C PHE A 56 -6.57 -0.45 -1.40
N GLU A 57 -7.69 -0.24 -0.70
CA GLU A 57 -7.97 1.02 0.00
C GLU A 57 -6.95 1.31 1.10
N SER A 58 -6.61 0.28 1.87
CA SER A 58 -5.59 0.33 2.91
C SER A 58 -4.21 0.65 2.31
N PHE A 59 -3.83 -0.03 1.23
CA PHE A 59 -2.59 0.24 0.50
C PHE A 59 -2.52 1.67 -0.02
N ARG A 60 -3.59 2.16 -0.67
CA ARG A 60 -3.67 3.54 -1.17
C ARG A 60 -3.50 4.56 -0.03
N THR A 61 -4.10 4.29 1.13
CA THR A 61 -3.98 5.15 2.31
C THR A 61 -2.55 5.17 2.83
N GLU A 62 -1.91 4.01 2.95
CA GLU A 62 -0.49 3.90 3.34
C GLU A 62 0.42 4.75 2.43
N VAL A 63 0.26 4.62 1.10
CA VAL A 63 1.07 5.39 0.13
C VAL A 63 0.81 6.90 0.27
N ARG A 64 -0.44 7.32 0.49
CA ARG A 64 -0.79 8.72 0.74
C ARG A 64 -0.11 9.26 2.00
N ASP A 65 -0.03 8.47 3.05
CA ASP A 65 0.60 8.90 4.31
C ASP A 65 2.13 8.93 4.20
N ILE A 66 2.74 7.99 3.48
CA ILE A 66 4.17 8.07 3.10
C ILE A 66 4.44 9.36 2.32
N LYS A 67 3.60 9.69 1.34
CA LYS A 67 3.71 10.93 0.55
C LYS A 67 3.62 12.19 1.42
N LYS A 68 2.69 12.23 2.39
CA LYS A 68 2.53 13.37 3.30
C LYS A 68 3.71 13.54 4.26
N THR A 69 4.27 12.44 4.76
CA THR A 69 5.34 12.46 5.76
C THR A 69 6.70 12.80 5.14
N ARG A 70 6.92 12.50 3.85
CA ARG A 70 8.15 12.82 3.11
C ARG A 70 8.19 14.27 2.59
N LYS A 71 8.39 15.23 3.50
CA LYS A 71 8.42 16.68 3.20
C LYS A 71 9.49 17.13 2.20
N LYS A 72 10.55 16.34 1.98
CA LYS A 72 11.67 16.65 1.07
C LYS A 72 11.76 15.69 -0.12
N ALA A 73 10.65 15.03 -0.48
CA ALA A 73 10.65 14.11 -1.60
C ALA A 73 10.97 14.82 -2.92
N THR A 74 11.81 14.20 -3.75
CA THR A 74 12.11 14.70 -5.10
C THR A 74 10.89 14.53 -6.03
N SER A 75 10.87 15.24 -7.15
CA SER A 75 9.81 15.07 -8.16
C SER A 75 9.71 13.64 -8.69
N ASN A 76 10.83 12.91 -8.79
CA ASN A 76 10.83 11.50 -9.19
C ASN A 76 10.15 10.62 -8.15
N GLU A 77 10.47 10.83 -6.88
CA GLU A 77 9.90 10.11 -5.74
C GLU A 77 8.39 10.35 -5.62
N LEU A 78 7.94 11.60 -5.77
CA LEU A 78 6.52 11.96 -5.79
C LEU A 78 5.79 11.30 -6.97
N ARG A 79 6.41 11.23 -8.15
CA ARG A 79 5.83 10.54 -9.31
C ARG A 79 5.66 9.04 -9.06
N VAL A 80 6.63 8.39 -8.44
CA VAL A 80 6.53 6.96 -8.07
C VAL A 80 5.38 6.74 -7.08
N LEU A 81 5.30 7.55 -6.02
CA LEU A 81 4.20 7.45 -5.04
C LEU A 81 2.82 7.70 -5.67
N ASN A 82 2.71 8.70 -6.55
CA ASN A 82 1.48 8.95 -7.29
C ASN A 82 1.11 7.76 -8.19
N SER A 83 2.07 7.14 -8.87
CA SER A 83 1.81 5.96 -9.70
C SER A 83 1.19 4.81 -8.90
N PHE A 84 1.67 4.56 -7.67
CA PHE A 84 1.04 3.56 -6.80
C PHE A 84 -0.38 3.94 -6.37
N ILE A 85 -0.62 5.23 -6.09
CA ILE A 85 -1.97 5.74 -5.76
C ILE A 85 -2.94 5.57 -6.93
N ASP A 86 -2.50 5.88 -8.15
CA ASP A 86 -3.32 5.80 -9.36
C ASP A 86 -3.65 4.34 -9.68
N LYS A 87 -2.63 3.47 -9.67
CA LYS A 87 -2.79 2.02 -9.85
C LYS A 87 -3.77 1.40 -8.84
N ALA A 88 -3.64 1.76 -7.56
CA ALA A 88 -4.56 1.27 -6.54
C ALA A 88 -5.98 1.84 -6.75
N SER A 89 -6.12 3.10 -7.17
CA SER A 89 -7.41 3.73 -7.42
C SER A 89 -8.15 3.10 -8.59
N ILE A 90 -7.44 2.74 -9.67
CA ILE A 90 -7.99 2.00 -10.81
C ILE A 90 -8.54 0.63 -10.34
N ASN A 91 -7.76 -0.12 -9.56
CA ASN A 91 -8.21 -1.42 -9.06
C ASN A 91 -9.40 -1.30 -8.09
N ILE A 92 -9.42 -0.27 -7.24
CA ILE A 92 -10.58 0.04 -6.37
C ILE A 92 -11.83 0.31 -7.21
N GLN A 93 -11.70 1.09 -8.29
CA GLN A 93 -12.82 1.37 -9.19
C GLN A 93 -13.33 0.08 -9.83
N TYR A 94 -12.45 -0.73 -10.43
CA TYR A 94 -12.87 -2.01 -11.01
C TYR A 94 -13.51 -2.94 -9.99
N LEU A 95 -12.98 -3.01 -8.77
CA LEU A 95 -13.59 -3.82 -7.71
C LEU A 95 -14.98 -3.31 -7.34
N ASN A 96 -15.22 -2.00 -7.34
CA ASN A 96 -16.55 -1.45 -7.11
C ASN A 96 -17.50 -1.71 -8.29
N ASP A 97 -17.00 -1.65 -9.53
CA ASP A 97 -17.78 -1.95 -10.73
C ASP A 97 -18.18 -3.44 -10.83
N LEU A 98 -17.43 -4.32 -10.16
CA LEU A 98 -17.75 -5.75 -10.02
C LEU A 98 -18.79 -6.05 -8.92
N ALA A 99 -19.24 -5.06 -8.15
CA ALA A 99 -20.28 -5.26 -7.17
C ALA A 99 -21.64 -5.37 -7.88
N GLU A 100 -22.36 -6.48 -7.65
CA GLU A 100 -23.75 -6.69 -8.08
C GLU A 100 -24.75 -6.13 -7.07
#